data_AF-A0AAV9R9N9-F1
#
_entry.id   AF-A0AAV9R9N9-F1
#
_cell.length_a   1.000
_cell.length_b   1.000
_cell.length_c   1.000
_cell.angle_alpha   90.00
_cell.angle_beta   90.00
_cell.angle_gamma   90.00
#
_symmetry.space_group_name_H-M   'P 1'
#
loop_
_entity.id
_entity.type
_entity.pdbx_description
1 polymer ?
#
loop_
_entity_poly.entity_id
_entity_poly.type
_entity_poly.pdbx_seq_one_letter_code
_entity_poly.pdbx_strand_id
1 'polypeptide(L)'
;MEPIVGDLSDPLINHAEGQLFLHEAYKIIVEEVLCKGTDVKEKVCEWKEPEELALLLDLELREKGEPQERLLQRVRDVAKYSIKTSHPRFFNQQFAGVDYHSLAGRFLSEALNTNL
;
A
#
# COMPACT_ATOMS: atom_id res chain seq x y z
N MET A 1 -19.08 26.97 -12.00
CA MET A 1 -20.09 26.03 -11.48
C MET A 1 -19.68 25.78 -10.04
N GLU A 2 -20.40 26.37 -9.10
CA GLU A 2 -20.10 26.24 -7.67
C GLU A 2 -20.21 24.76 -7.25
N PRO A 3 -19.40 24.28 -6.29
CA PRO A 3 -19.54 22.92 -5.80
C PRO A 3 -20.90 22.82 -5.12
N ILE A 4 -21.72 21.86 -5.55
CA ILE A 4 -22.91 21.45 -4.82
C ILE A 4 -22.41 20.96 -3.47
N VAL A 5 -22.58 21.78 -2.43
CA VAL A 5 -22.37 21.38 -1.05
C VAL A 5 -23.37 20.25 -0.84
N GLY A 6 -22.88 19.02 -0.75
CA GLY A 6 -23.71 17.87 -0.38
C GLY A 6 -24.44 18.19 0.93
N ASP A 7 -25.66 17.68 1.07
CA ASP A 7 -26.46 17.89 2.27
C ASP A 7 -25.62 17.46 3.49
N LEU A 8 -25.49 18.35 4.48
CA LEU A 8 -24.70 18.07 5.69
C LEU A 8 -25.29 16.91 6.51
N SER A 9 -26.47 16.41 6.15
CA SER A 9 -27.05 15.18 6.69
C SER A 9 -26.55 13.89 6.04
N ASP A 10 -25.91 13.96 4.87
CA ASP A 10 -25.38 12.78 4.21
C ASP A 10 -24.17 12.21 4.98
N PRO A 11 -24.01 10.88 5.04
CA PRO A 11 -22.83 10.29 5.65
C PRO A 11 -21.56 10.80 4.96
N LEU A 12 -20.66 11.38 5.75
CA LEU A 12 -19.36 11.90 5.28
C LEU A 12 -18.48 10.82 4.62
N ILE A 13 -18.73 9.54 4.92
CA ILE A 13 -17.95 8.40 4.44
C ILE A 13 -18.85 7.45 3.67
N ASN A 14 -18.49 7.19 2.41
CA ASN A 14 -19.05 6.12 1.62
C ASN A 14 -18.39 4.78 2.01
N HIS A 15 -19.02 4.03 2.91
CA HIS A 15 -18.48 2.76 3.39
C HIS A 15 -18.29 1.70 2.28
N ALA A 16 -19.18 1.67 1.28
CA ALA A 16 -19.08 0.70 0.18
C ALA A 16 -17.86 0.96 -0.70
N GLU A 17 -17.60 2.23 -1.02
CA GLU A 17 -16.40 2.65 -1.75
C GLU A 17 -15.13 2.37 -0.95
N GLY A 18 -15.12 2.68 0.36
CA GLY A 18 -13.98 2.37 1.23
C GLY A 18 -13.67 0.86 1.30
N GLN A 19 -14.70 0.02 1.42
CA GLN A 19 -14.56 -1.44 1.42
C GLN A 19 -14.04 -1.97 0.09
N LEU A 20 -14.52 -1.42 -1.04
CA LEU A 20 -14.02 -1.77 -2.37
C LEU A 20 -12.54 -1.40 -2.53
N PHE A 21 -12.14 -0.21 -2.10
CA PHE A 21 -10.74 0.21 -2.15
C PHE A 21 -9.84 -0.73 -1.34
N LEU A 22 -10.25 -1.09 -0.11
CA LEU A 22 -9.51 -2.03 0.73
C LEU A 22 -9.33 -3.39 0.03
N HIS A 23 -10.38 -3.91 -0.58
CA HIS A 23 -10.32 -5.17 -1.33
C HIS A 23 -9.33 -5.12 -2.50
N GLU A 24 -9.38 -4.05 -3.31
CA GLU A 24 -8.46 -3.90 -4.46
C GLU A 24 -7.02 -3.65 -4.01
N ALA A 25 -6.80 -2.82 -2.99
CA ALA A 25 -5.48 -2.60 -2.42
C ALA A 25 -4.89 -3.90 -1.85
N TYR A 26 -5.71 -4.73 -1.20
CA TYR A 26 -5.26 -6.02 -0.66
C TYR A 26 -4.80 -6.98 -1.76
N LYS A 27 -5.48 -7.02 -2.91
CA LYS A 27 -5.01 -7.81 -4.07
C LYS A 27 -3.63 -7.35 -4.53
N ILE A 28 -3.39 -6.04 -4.60
CA ILE A 28 -2.09 -5.47 -4.98
C ILE A 28 -1.02 -5.88 -3.96
N ILE A 29 -1.31 -5.80 -2.66
CA ILE A 29 -0.38 -6.20 -1.60
C ILE A 29 -0.03 -7.69 -1.72
N VAL A 30 -1.03 -8.56 -1.88
CA VAL A 30 -0.79 -10.00 -2.06
C VAL A 30 0.08 -10.26 -3.29
N GLU A 31 -0.22 -9.63 -4.43
CA GLU A 31 0.53 -9.81 -5.66
C GLU A 31 1.97 -9.28 -5.56
N GLU A 32 2.15 -8.00 -5.24
CA GLU A 32 3.45 -7.32 -5.28
C GLU A 32 4.35 -7.67 -4.09
N VAL A 33 3.79 -7.82 -2.89
CA VAL A 33 4.56 -7.99 -1.64
C VAL A 33 4.71 -9.45 -1.24
N LEU A 34 3.69 -10.28 -1.44
CA LEU A 34 3.74 -11.69 -1.00
C LEU A 34 4.19 -12.61 -2.14
N CYS A 35 3.50 -12.59 -3.28
CA CYS A 35 3.85 -13.44 -4.43
C CYS A 35 5.21 -13.03 -5.02
N LYS A 36 5.33 -11.79 -5.52
CA LYS A 36 6.60 -11.32 -6.09
C LYS A 36 7.68 -11.04 -5.04
N GLY A 37 7.30 -10.82 -3.78
CA GLY A 37 8.25 -10.61 -2.70
C GLY A 37 8.99 -11.88 -2.31
N THR A 38 8.38 -13.06 -2.48
CA THR A 38 8.97 -14.35 -2.09
C THR A 38 9.51 -15.18 -3.26
N ASP A 39 9.23 -14.78 -4.52
CA ASP A 39 9.76 -15.45 -5.71
C ASP A 39 11.24 -15.11 -5.95
N VAL A 40 12.10 -16.14 -5.98
CA VAL A 40 13.55 -16.02 -6.21
C VAL A 40 13.93 -15.56 -7.64
N LYS A 41 12.98 -15.55 -8.57
CA LYS A 41 13.16 -15.03 -9.94
C LYS A 41 13.00 -13.51 -10.01
N GLU A 42 12.38 -12.91 -9.00
CA GLU A 42 12.18 -11.47 -8.91
C GLU A 42 13.45 -10.77 -8.39
N LYS A 43 13.52 -9.45 -8.61
CA LYS A 43 14.56 -8.63 -7.98
C LYS A 43 14.23 -8.46 -6.50
N VAL A 44 15.26 -8.46 -5.63
CA VAL A 44 15.14 -8.12 -4.20
C VAL A 44 14.78 -6.63 -4.01
N CYS A 45 15.25 -5.77 -4.91
CA CYS A 45 15.01 -4.33 -4.90
C CYS A 45 15.12 -3.77 -6.32
N GLU A 46 14.23 -2.85 -6.68
CA GLU A 46 14.31 -2.04 -7.90
C GLU A 46 15.00 -0.70 -7.56
N TRP A 47 16.33 -0.67 -7.59
CA TRP A 47 17.11 0.51 -7.21
C TRP A 47 16.80 1.72 -8.10
N LYS A 48 16.69 2.89 -7.44
CA LYS A 48 16.46 4.21 -8.05
C LYS A 48 17.23 5.27 -7.26
N GLU A 49 17.79 6.25 -7.96
CA GLU A 49 18.35 7.44 -7.30
C GLU A 49 17.23 8.24 -6.62
N PRO A 50 17.52 8.98 -5.53
CA PRO A 50 16.49 9.70 -4.77
C PRO A 50 15.62 10.63 -5.63
N GLU A 51 16.23 11.38 -6.56
CA GLU A 51 15.52 12.31 -7.44
C GLU A 51 14.60 11.58 -8.42
N GLU A 52 15.05 10.44 -8.96
CA GLU A 52 14.22 9.61 -9.85
C GLU A 52 13.04 8.99 -9.07
N LEU A 53 13.30 8.46 -7.87
CA LEU A 53 12.27 7.85 -7.04
C LEU A 53 11.22 8.85 -6.59
N ALA A 54 11.62 10.08 -6.24
CA ALA A 54 10.70 11.14 -5.88
C ALA A 54 9.71 11.47 -7.02
N LEU A 55 10.20 11.51 -8.26
CA LEU A 55 9.36 11.73 -9.44
C LEU A 55 8.42 10.55 -9.72
N LEU A 56 8.89 9.32 -9.52
CA LEU A 56 8.09 8.12 -9.70
C LEU A 56 6.96 8.00 -8.68
N LEU A 57 7.21 8.40 -7.43
CA LEU A 57 6.25 8.27 -6.33
C LEU A 57 5.32 9.47 -6.17
N ASP A 58 5.71 10.66 -6.63
CA ASP A 58 4.91 11.89 -6.56
C ASP A 58 4.32 12.12 -5.15
N LEU A 59 5.19 12.22 -4.14
CA LEU A 59 4.82 12.18 -2.71
C LEU A 59 4.29 13.52 -2.16
N GLU A 60 4.15 14.55 -3.00
CA GLU A 60 3.69 15.86 -2.56
C GLU A 60 2.20 15.84 -2.19
N LEU A 61 1.89 16.25 -0.96
CA LEU A 61 0.51 16.38 -0.49
C LEU A 61 -0.13 17.65 -1.05
N ARG A 62 -1.38 17.53 -1.50
CA ARG A 62 -2.13 18.61 -2.16
C ARG A 62 -3.44 18.88 -1.43
N GLU A 63 -4.04 20.04 -1.70
CA GLU A 63 -5.32 20.45 -1.10
C GLU A 63 -6.49 19.53 -1.49
N LYS A 64 -6.44 18.93 -2.69
CA LYS A 64 -7.48 18.05 -3.21
C LYS A 64 -7.01 16.60 -3.17
N GLY A 65 -7.94 15.70 -2.85
CA GLY A 65 -7.73 14.26 -2.97
C GLY A 65 -7.57 13.79 -4.40
N GLU A 66 -7.23 12.52 -4.55
CA GLU A 66 -7.06 11.86 -5.84
C GLU A 66 -8.11 10.76 -6.04
N PRO A 67 -8.43 10.42 -7.30
CA PRO A 67 -9.36 9.33 -7.59
C PRO A 67 -8.81 7.98 -7.13
N GLN A 68 -9.70 7.04 -6.86
CA GLN A 68 -9.40 5.72 -6.33
C GLN A 68 -8.34 4.98 -7.16
N GLU A 69 -8.42 5.06 -8.49
CA GLU A 69 -7.48 4.41 -9.42
C GLU A 69 -6.07 4.93 -9.22
N ARG A 70 -5.92 6.24 -8.95
CA ARG A 70 -4.60 6.83 -8.73
C ARG A 70 -4.02 6.42 -7.39
N LEU A 71 -4.86 6.34 -6.35
CA LEU A 71 -4.45 5.81 -5.04
C LEU A 71 -4.01 4.35 -5.13
N LEU A 72 -4.74 3.50 -5.87
CA LEU A 72 -4.34 2.11 -6.11
C LEU A 72 -3.01 2.01 -6.86
N GLN A 73 -2.78 2.90 -7.85
CA GLN A 73 -1.49 2.97 -8.53
C GLN A 73 -0.37 3.36 -7.56
N ARG A 74 -0.62 4.29 -6.63
CA ARG A 74 0.36 4.64 -5.58
C ARG A 74 0.70 3.45 -4.68
N VAL A 75 -0.29 2.65 -4.27
CA VAL A 75 -0.06 1.41 -3.52
C VAL A 75 0.88 0.48 -4.28
N ARG A 76 0.64 0.32 -5.59
CA ARG A 76 1.49 -0.52 -6.45
C ARG A 76 2.91 0.04 -6.59
N ASP A 77 3.04 1.34 -6.80
CA ASP A 77 4.34 2.00 -6.97
C ASP A 77 5.18 1.90 -5.69
N VAL A 78 4.57 2.15 -4.52
CA VAL A 78 5.22 1.99 -3.22
C VAL A 78 5.67 0.54 -3.01
N ALA A 79 4.80 -0.45 -3.28
CA ALA A 79 5.17 -1.86 -3.15
C ALA A 79 6.31 -2.27 -4.10
N LYS A 80 6.29 -1.78 -5.35
CA LYS A 80 7.26 -2.09 -6.39
C LYS A 80 8.66 -1.56 -6.07
N TYR A 81 8.77 -0.31 -5.63
CA TYR A 81 10.06 0.34 -5.39
C TYR A 81 10.60 0.14 -3.97
N SER A 82 9.80 -0.44 -3.07
CA SER A 82 10.27 -0.87 -1.76
C SER A 82 11.20 -2.09 -1.84
N ILE A 83 12.10 -2.22 -0.86
CA ILE A 83 12.91 -3.43 -0.71
C ILE A 83 12.00 -4.60 -0.29
N LYS A 84 12.11 -5.73 -0.98
CA LYS A 84 11.38 -6.97 -0.64
C LYS A 84 12.10 -7.71 0.48
N THR A 85 11.85 -7.32 1.72
CA THR A 85 12.46 -7.98 2.90
C THR A 85 11.99 -9.43 3.08
N SER A 86 10.86 -9.79 2.46
CA SER A 86 10.34 -11.16 2.38
C SER A 86 11.12 -12.06 1.42
N HIS A 87 11.99 -11.50 0.57
CA HIS A 87 12.70 -12.24 -0.46
C HIS A 87 13.69 -13.25 0.15
N PRO A 88 13.74 -14.52 -0.31
CA PRO A 88 14.67 -15.54 0.21
C PRO A 88 16.16 -15.24 0.05
N ARG A 89 16.49 -14.11 -0.60
CA ARG A 89 17.86 -13.64 -0.87
C ARG A 89 18.15 -12.28 -0.24
N PHE A 90 17.28 -11.81 0.65
CA PHE A 90 17.50 -10.62 1.44
C PHE A 90 18.28 -11.00 2.72
N PHE A 91 19.55 -10.60 2.77
CA PHE A 91 20.47 -10.91 3.89
C PHE A 91 21.08 -9.65 4.52
N ASN A 92 20.51 -8.48 4.24
CA ASN A 92 21.12 -7.20 4.63
C ASN A 92 20.98 -6.91 6.13
N GLN A 93 20.08 -7.61 6.84
CA GLN A 93 19.68 -7.27 8.21
C GLN A 93 19.54 -8.55 9.06
N GLN A 94 19.39 -8.37 10.38
CA GLN A 94 19.12 -9.46 11.33
C GLN A 94 17.66 -9.94 11.31
N PHE A 95 16.87 -9.52 10.31
CA PHE A 95 15.51 -9.98 10.05
C PHE A 95 15.35 -10.22 8.54
N ALA A 96 14.51 -11.19 8.18
CA ALA A 96 14.16 -11.47 6.79
C ALA A 96 12.92 -12.37 6.72
N GLY A 97 12.34 -12.49 5.54
CA GLY A 97 11.23 -13.40 5.26
C GLY A 97 9.87 -12.83 5.69
N VAL A 98 8.86 -13.68 5.56
CA VAL A 98 7.49 -13.40 5.95
C VAL A 98 6.92 -14.62 6.65
N ASP A 99 6.35 -14.41 7.83
CA ASP A 99 5.53 -15.41 8.53
C ASP A 99 4.06 -15.03 8.36
N TYR A 100 3.29 -15.89 7.68
CA TYR A 100 1.92 -15.57 7.30
C TYR A 100 0.97 -15.52 8.49
N HIS A 101 1.22 -16.29 9.55
CA HIS A 101 0.40 -16.25 10.77
C HIS A 101 0.59 -14.93 11.53
N SER A 102 1.84 -14.48 11.65
CA SER A 102 2.19 -13.18 12.23
C SER A 102 1.62 -12.03 11.39
N LEU A 103 1.68 -12.13 10.06
CA LEU A 103 1.11 -11.12 9.17
C LEU A 103 -0.42 -11.01 9.32
N ALA A 104 -1.13 -12.14 9.44
CA ALA A 104 -2.55 -12.13 9.74
C ALA A 104 -2.86 -11.44 11.09
N GLY A 105 -2.04 -11.70 12.12
CA GLY A 105 -2.12 -11.01 13.40
C GLY A 105 -1.90 -9.49 13.27
N ARG A 106 -0.96 -9.06 12.42
CA ARG A 106 -0.73 -7.63 12.12
C ARG A 106 -1.94 -6.99 11.46
N PHE A 107 -2.51 -7.62 10.42
CA PHE A 107 -3.72 -7.09 9.78
C PHE A 107 -4.91 -6.98 10.73
N LEU A 108 -5.11 -7.98 11.59
CA LEU A 108 -6.17 -7.93 12.61
C LEU A 108 -5.93 -6.80 13.63
N SER A 109 -4.69 -6.65 14.10
CA SER A 109 -4.34 -5.63 15.10
C SER A 109 -4.54 -4.22 14.53
N GLU A 110 -4.08 -3.96 13.31
CA GLU A 110 -4.28 -2.68 12.62
C GLU A 110 -5.77 -2.39 12.35
N ALA A 111 -6.58 -3.41 12.03
CA ALA A 111 -8.01 -3.24 11.83
C ALA A 111 -8.77 -2.93 13.14
N LEU A 112 -8.31 -3.47 14.28
CA LEU A 112 -8.92 -3.20 15.59
C LEU A 112 -8.55 -1.81 16.14
N ASN A 113 -7.36 -1.31 15.83
CA ASN A 113 -6.88 0.04 16.15
C ASN A 113 -7.26 0.49 17.58
N THR A 114 -6.90 -0.29 18.59
CA THR A 114 -7.21 -0.05 20.00
C THR A 114 -5.94 0.16 20.83
N ASN A 115 -6.10 0.66 22.06
CA ASN A 115 -5.02 0.76 23.03
C ASN A 115 -4.90 -0.52 23.88
N LEU A 116 -3.70 -0.77 24.40
CA LEU A 116 -3.38 -1.83 25.36
C LEU A 116 -3.59 -1.37 26.81
#